data_AF-A0A3N5IN64-F1
#
_entry.id   AF-A0A3N5IN64-F1
#
_cell.length_a   1.000
_cell.length_b   1.000
_cell.length_c   1.000
_cell.angle_alpha   90.00
_cell.angle_beta   90.00
_cell.angle_gamma   90.00
#
_symmetry.space_group_name_H-M   'P 1'
#
loop_
_entity.id
_entity.type
_entity.pdbx_description
1 polymer ?
#
loop_
_entity_poly.entity_id
_entity_poly.type
_entity_poly.pdbx_seq_one_letter_code
_entity_poly.pdbx_strand_id
1 'polypeptide(L)'
;MQTRNRISVVHLVLFSNGVVDIGAATALFFPMFNLPLPGYSAYPIPLAFIAGGWGIAALTFGIGRIWASSMPECYGLMVNLGLIEGSILAIFCVLNVVFFGITLLQALLPLAIGSVYAILYAAAKIALFRLNRPHQS
;
A
#
# COMPACT_ATOMS: atom_id res chain seq x y z
N MET A 1 5.55 -26.16 -12.86
CA MET A 1 5.25 -24.81 -13.41
C MET A 1 4.28 -24.00 -12.55
N GLN A 2 3.15 -24.57 -12.09
CA GLN A 2 2.12 -23.85 -11.33
C GLN A 2 2.61 -23.23 -10.00
N THR A 3 3.46 -23.93 -9.25
CA THR A 3 4.01 -23.46 -7.96
C THR A 3 4.90 -22.23 -8.12
N ARG A 4 5.78 -22.26 -9.14
CA ARG A 4 6.69 -21.16 -9.50
C ARG A 4 5.94 -19.90 -9.90
N ASN A 5 4.87 -20.05 -10.69
CA ASN A 5 4.05 -18.91 -11.13
C ASN A 5 3.30 -18.25 -9.95
N ARG A 6 2.80 -19.02 -8.99
CA ARG A 6 2.07 -18.46 -7.83
C ARG A 6 2.98 -17.73 -6.86
N ILE A 7 4.18 -18.26 -6.60
CA ILE A 7 5.23 -17.56 -5.83
C ILE A 7 5.63 -16.27 -6.55
N SER A 8 5.73 -16.31 -7.88
CA SER A 8 6.04 -15.13 -8.70
C SER A 8 4.96 -14.03 -8.60
N VAL A 9 3.69 -14.38 -8.41
CA VAL A 9 2.61 -13.39 -8.21
C VAL A 9 2.78 -12.66 -6.88
N VAL A 10 2.99 -13.39 -5.77
CA VAL A 10 3.14 -12.76 -4.44
C VAL A 10 4.38 -11.89 -4.40
N HIS A 11 5.50 -12.37 -4.97
CA HIS A 11 6.71 -11.59 -5.14
C HIS A 11 6.43 -10.26 -5.86
N LEU A 12 5.75 -10.32 -7.02
CA LEU A 12 5.49 -9.14 -7.84
C LEU A 12 4.56 -8.15 -7.14
N VAL A 13 3.53 -8.62 -6.45
CA VAL A 13 2.61 -7.77 -5.67
C VAL A 13 3.37 -7.08 -4.53
N LEU A 14 4.17 -7.81 -3.76
CA LEU A 14 4.97 -7.23 -2.67
C LEU A 14 5.99 -6.21 -3.17
N PHE A 15 6.75 -6.57 -4.20
CA PHE A 15 7.78 -5.70 -4.76
C PHE A 15 7.18 -4.41 -5.33
N SER A 16 6.15 -4.54 -6.17
CA SER A 16 5.50 -3.37 -6.77
C SER A 16 4.86 -2.47 -5.71
N ASN A 17 4.20 -3.04 -4.70
CA ASN A 17 3.63 -2.25 -3.62
C ASN A 17 4.69 -1.50 -2.83
N GLY A 18 5.80 -2.16 -2.53
CA GLY A 18 6.90 -1.51 -1.83
C GLY A 18 7.50 -0.33 -2.61
N VAL A 19 7.58 -0.43 -3.95
CA VAL A 19 7.98 0.70 -4.81
C VAL A 19 6.96 1.84 -4.74
N VAL A 20 5.66 1.53 -4.76
CA VAL A 20 4.59 2.53 -4.64
C VAL A 20 4.66 3.24 -3.28
N ASP A 21 4.91 2.52 -2.19
CA ASP A 21 5.08 3.13 -0.86
C ASP A 21 6.28 4.07 -0.77
N ILE A 22 7.41 3.72 -1.40
CA ILE A 22 8.58 4.61 -1.47
C ILE A 22 8.22 5.88 -2.26
N GLY A 23 7.46 5.74 -3.35
CA GLY A 23 6.92 6.88 -4.09
C GLY A 23 6.00 7.75 -3.24
N ALA A 24 5.07 7.13 -2.52
CA ALA A 24 4.14 7.81 -1.61
C ALA A 24 4.88 8.52 -0.47
N ALA A 25 5.90 7.88 0.10
CA ALA A 25 6.76 8.46 1.12
C ALA A 25 7.45 9.73 0.61
N THR A 26 7.97 9.69 -0.62
CA THR A 26 8.59 10.84 -1.26
C THR A 26 7.61 12.01 -1.37
N ALA A 27 6.36 11.75 -1.80
CA ALA A 27 5.32 12.77 -1.85
C ALA A 27 4.92 13.30 -0.46
N LEU A 28 4.90 12.44 0.56
CA LEU A 28 4.60 12.83 1.95
C LEU A 28 5.67 13.70 2.59
N PHE A 29 6.90 13.71 2.06
CA PHE A 29 7.94 14.65 2.48
C PHE A 29 7.82 16.02 1.83
N PHE A 30 7.03 16.21 0.77
CA PHE A 30 6.89 17.50 0.08
C PHE A 30 6.48 18.65 1.01
N PRO A 31 5.48 18.47 1.92
CA PRO A 31 5.12 19.49 2.90
C PRO A 31 6.28 19.94 3.81
N MET A 32 7.23 19.05 4.14
CA MET A 32 8.39 19.39 4.97
C MET A 32 9.37 20.33 4.24
N PHE A 33 9.37 20.31 2.91
CA PHE A 33 10.21 21.15 2.06
C PHE A 33 9.44 22.33 1.46
N ASN A 34 8.21 22.61 1.90
CA ASN A 34 7.30 23.59 1.31
C ASN A 34 7.06 23.41 -0.19
N LEU A 35 7.10 22.16 -0.67
CA LEU A 35 6.76 21.83 -2.05
C LEU A 35 5.24 21.69 -2.20
N PRO A 36 4.63 22.24 -3.27
CA PRO A 36 3.19 22.15 -3.48
C PRO A 36 2.75 20.73 -3.87
N LEU A 37 1.62 20.26 -3.31
CA LEU A 37 0.90 19.10 -3.85
C LEU A 37 -0.39 19.57 -4.54
N PRO A 38 -0.85 18.85 -5.57
CA PRO A 38 -2.14 19.12 -6.22
C PRO A 38 -3.27 19.20 -5.19
N GLY A 39 -4.03 20.30 -5.23
CA GLY A 39 -5.16 20.52 -4.33
C GLY A 39 -4.82 21.06 -2.95
N TYR A 40 -3.58 21.48 -2.69
CA TYR A 40 -3.17 22.13 -1.44
C TYR A 40 -2.48 23.47 -1.72
N SER A 41 -2.96 24.55 -1.09
CA SER A 41 -2.41 25.91 -1.25
C SER A 41 -1.33 26.25 -0.22
N ALA A 42 -1.37 25.64 0.97
CA ALA A 42 -0.39 25.79 2.04
C ALA A 42 -0.49 24.64 3.05
N TYR A 43 0.59 24.38 3.79
CA TYR A 43 0.63 23.38 4.87
C TYR A 43 0.85 24.05 6.23
N PRO A 44 -0.10 23.94 7.16
CA PRO A 44 0.16 24.20 8.57
C PRO A 44 1.33 23.33 9.06
N ILE A 45 2.23 23.91 9.85
CA ILE A 45 3.40 23.21 10.42
C ILE A 45 3.03 21.87 11.09
N PRO A 46 1.94 21.77 11.88
CA PRO A 46 1.54 20.47 12.46
C PRO A 46 1.23 19.40 11.42
N LEU A 47 0.60 19.78 10.29
CA LEU A 47 0.30 18.84 9.21
C LEU A 47 1.55 18.42 8.43
N ALA A 48 2.50 19.33 8.24
CA ALA A 48 3.80 18.99 7.63
C ALA A 48 4.59 18.00 8.50
N PHE A 49 4.59 18.17 9.83
CA PHE A 49 5.20 17.23 10.76
C PHE A 49 4.54 15.85 10.70
N ILE A 50 3.20 15.79 10.72
CA ILE A 50 2.44 14.54 10.61
C ILE A 50 2.73 13.86 9.27
N ALA A 51 2.71 14.61 8.15
CA ALA A 51 3.03 14.09 6.83
C ALA A 51 4.45 13.51 6.78
N GLY A 52 5.44 14.18 7.37
CA GLY A 52 6.80 13.65 7.50
C GLY A 52 6.86 12.34 8.28
N GLY A 53 6.14 12.22 9.41
CA GLY A 53 6.03 10.97 10.17
C GLY A 53 5.39 9.84 9.36
N TRP A 54 4.34 10.13 8.59
CA TRP A 54 3.70 9.17 7.69
C TRP A 54 4.62 8.78 6.54
N GLY A 55 5.42 9.72 6.04
CA GLY A 55 6.45 9.47 5.03
C GLY A 55 7.51 8.48 5.50
N ILE A 56 7.99 8.62 6.74
CA ILE A 56 8.94 7.67 7.34
C ILE A 56 8.32 6.27 7.45
N ALA A 57 7.06 6.18 7.89
CA ALA A 57 6.35 4.91 7.97
C ALA A 57 6.20 4.25 6.58
N ALA A 58 5.70 4.99 5.59
CA ALA A 58 5.55 4.52 4.22
C ALA A 58 6.90 4.06 3.62
N LEU A 59 7.98 4.82 3.84
CA LEU A 59 9.31 4.46 3.39
C LEU A 59 9.78 3.13 4.00
N THR A 60 9.58 2.98 5.31
CA THR A 60 9.99 1.78 6.05
C THR A 60 9.19 0.55 5.61
N PHE A 61 7.87 0.69 5.47
CA PHE A 61 7.02 -0.37 4.93
C PHE A 61 7.36 -0.71 3.48
N GLY A 62 7.68 0.29 2.66
CA GLY A 62 8.07 0.10 1.27
C GLY A 62 9.36 -0.71 1.13
N ILE A 63 10.40 -0.33 1.87
CA ILE A 63 11.66 -1.09 1.94
C ILE A 63 11.40 -2.49 2.50
N GLY A 64 10.62 -2.61 3.58
CA GLY A 64 10.26 -3.89 4.17
C GLY A 64 9.52 -4.83 3.21
N ARG A 65 8.61 -4.30 2.39
CA ARG A 65 7.88 -5.04 1.35
C ARG A 65 8.78 -5.52 0.22
N ILE A 66 9.70 -4.68 -0.25
CA ILE A 66 10.69 -5.06 -1.27
C ILE A 66 11.61 -6.15 -0.72
N TRP A 67 12.09 -6.00 0.51
CA TRP A 67 12.94 -7.02 1.13
C TRP A 67 12.18 -8.34 1.33
N ALA A 68 10.98 -8.28 1.89
CA ALA A 68 10.13 -9.44 2.10
C ALA A 68 9.65 -10.10 0.80
N SER A 69 9.68 -9.40 -0.35
CA SER A 69 9.34 -10.01 -1.63
C SER A 69 10.28 -11.18 -1.97
N SER A 70 11.50 -11.16 -1.46
CA SER A 70 12.51 -12.21 -1.66
C SER A 70 12.48 -13.31 -0.59
N MET A 71 11.55 -13.24 0.38
CA MET A 71 11.46 -14.16 1.54
C MET A 71 10.10 -14.87 1.58
N PRO A 72 9.98 -16.07 0.99
CA PRO A 72 8.72 -16.81 0.93
C PRO A 72 8.07 -17.07 2.29
N GLU A 73 8.87 -17.20 3.35
CA GLU A 73 8.42 -17.43 4.73
C GLU A 73 7.57 -16.26 5.25
N CYS A 74 7.83 -15.04 4.76
CA CYS A 74 7.12 -13.83 5.15
C CYS A 74 5.83 -13.59 4.34
N TYR A 75 5.60 -14.32 3.26
CA TYR A 75 4.52 -14.03 2.31
C TYR A 75 3.13 -14.05 2.95
N GLY A 76 2.84 -15.04 3.79
CA GLY A 76 1.54 -15.14 4.45
C GLY A 76 1.23 -13.93 5.32
N LEU A 77 2.20 -13.48 6.10
CA LEU A 77 2.08 -12.30 6.96
C LEU A 77 1.91 -11.04 6.12
N MET A 78 2.80 -10.82 5.15
CA MET A 78 2.83 -9.60 4.35
C MET A 78 1.60 -9.45 3.46
N VAL A 79 1.07 -10.55 2.93
CA VAL A 79 -0.19 -10.53 2.15
C VAL A 79 -1.38 -10.14 3.02
N ASN A 80 -1.45 -10.61 4.27
CA ASN A 80 -2.52 -10.22 5.19
C ASN A 80 -2.41 -8.74 5.58
N LEU A 81 -1.20 -8.26 5.91
CA LEU A 81 -0.97 -6.85 6.23
C LEU A 81 -1.31 -5.94 5.05
N GLY A 82 -0.86 -6.28 3.84
CA GLY A 82 -1.16 -5.52 2.63
C GLY A 82 -2.66 -5.47 2.30
N LEU A 83 -3.39 -6.56 2.50
CA LEU A 83 -4.85 -6.58 2.33
C LEU A 83 -5.56 -5.66 3.33
N ILE A 84 -5.15 -5.71 4.61
CA ILE A 84 -5.71 -4.88 5.67
C ILE A 84 -5.44 -3.40 5.38
N GLU A 85 -4.19 -3.05 5.11
CA GLU A 85 -3.77 -1.68 4.83
C GLU A 85 -4.49 -1.09 3.62
N GLY A 86 -4.51 -1.82 2.49
CA GLY A 86 -5.20 -1.36 1.28
C GLY A 86 -6.70 -1.14 1.50
N SER A 87 -7.35 -2.04 2.26
CA SER A 87 -8.78 -1.93 2.58
C SER A 87 -9.06 -0.74 3.49
N ILE A 88 -8.27 -0.56 4.56
CA ILE A 88 -8.41 0.56 5.48
C ILE A 88 -8.17 1.88 4.76
N LEU A 89 -7.14 1.96 3.90
CA LEU A 89 -6.84 3.17 3.13
C LEU A 89 -8.01 3.53 2.19
N ALA A 90 -8.54 2.56 1.46
CA ALA A 90 -9.68 2.79 0.56
C ALA A 90 -10.92 3.26 1.32
N ILE A 91 -11.27 2.60 2.44
CA ILE A 91 -12.40 2.99 3.30
C ILE A 91 -12.17 4.39 3.85
N PHE A 92 -10.96 4.68 4.35
CA PHE A 92 -10.60 5.99 4.89
C PHE A 92 -10.78 7.09 3.83
N CYS A 93 -10.33 6.87 2.59
CA CYS A 93 -10.54 7.81 1.49
C CYS A 93 -12.02 8.05 1.20
N VAL A 94 -12.83 6.99 1.11
CA VAL A 94 -14.28 7.12 0.88
C VAL A 94 -14.96 7.90 2.01
N LEU A 95 -14.64 7.59 3.27
CA LEU A 95 -15.19 8.31 4.42
C LEU A 95 -14.81 9.80 4.39
N ASN A 96 -13.57 10.13 4.04
CA ASN A 96 -13.12 11.52 3.94
C ASN A 96 -13.83 12.31 2.83
N VAL A 97 -14.10 11.67 1.69
CA VAL A 97 -14.87 12.29 0.61
C VAL A 97 -16.33 12.50 1.02
N VAL A 98 -16.96 11.50 1.65
CA VAL A 98 -18.40 11.54 1.98
C VAL A 98 -18.71 12.44 3.17
N PHE A 99 -17.88 12.40 4.22
CA PHE A 99 -18.20 13.04 5.51
C PHE A 99 -17.37 14.28 5.84
N PHE A 100 -16.18 14.43 5.26
CA PHE A 100 -15.22 15.48 5.66
C PHE A 100 -14.92 16.49 4.56
N GLY A 101 -15.62 16.41 3.42
CA GLY A 101 -15.51 17.41 2.34
C GLY A 101 -14.19 17.38 1.58
N ILE A 102 -13.39 16.31 1.72
CA ILE A 102 -12.20 16.11 0.88
C ILE A 102 -12.64 15.89 -0.56
N THR A 103 -12.02 16.60 -1.50
CA THR A 103 -12.37 16.45 -2.91
C THR A 103 -11.97 15.08 -3.43
N LEU A 104 -12.75 14.55 -4.39
CA LEU A 104 -12.41 13.29 -5.04
C LEU A 104 -11.00 13.34 -5.67
N LEU A 105 -10.58 14.49 -6.19
CA LEU A 105 -9.26 14.67 -6.78
C LEU A 105 -8.13 14.46 -5.75
N GLN A 106 -8.28 15.00 -4.54
CA GLN A 106 -7.32 14.80 -3.45
C GLN A 106 -7.30 13.34 -2.96
N ALA A 107 -8.46 12.67 -2.95
CA ALA A 107 -8.58 11.28 -2.52
C ALA A 107 -8.22 10.26 -3.62
N LEU A 108 -8.14 10.66 -4.89
CA LEU A 108 -8.08 9.74 -6.03
C LEU A 108 -6.87 8.82 -5.98
N LEU A 109 -5.68 9.39 -5.76
CA LEU A 109 -4.44 8.61 -5.72
C LEU A 109 -4.41 7.61 -4.56
N PRO A 110 -4.61 8.01 -3.28
CA PRO A 110 -4.62 7.05 -2.18
C PRO A 110 -5.78 6.04 -2.28
N LEU A 111 -6.94 6.43 -2.80
CA LEU A 111 -8.06 5.52 -3.04
C LEU A 111 -7.71 4.48 -4.12
N ALA A 112 -7.07 4.89 -5.22
CA ALA A 112 -6.63 3.98 -6.27
C ALA A 112 -5.58 2.99 -5.75
N ILE A 113 -4.56 3.48 -5.04
CA ILE A 113 -3.52 2.64 -4.43
C ILE A 113 -4.17 1.62 -3.47
N GLY A 114 -4.97 2.09 -2.51
CA GLY A 114 -5.61 1.23 -1.52
C GLY A 114 -6.50 0.16 -2.17
N SER A 115 -7.34 0.55 -3.13
CA SER A 115 -8.26 -0.36 -3.80
C SER A 115 -7.54 -1.38 -4.68
N VAL A 116 -6.58 -0.94 -5.49
CA VAL A 116 -5.81 -1.82 -6.38
C VAL A 116 -5.02 -2.84 -5.57
N TYR A 117 -4.28 -2.40 -4.55
CA TYR A 117 -3.49 -3.34 -3.74
C TYR A 117 -4.35 -4.23 -2.85
N ALA A 118 -5.50 -3.78 -2.35
CA ALA A 118 -6.44 -4.67 -1.68
C ALA A 118 -6.89 -5.82 -2.59
N ILE A 119 -7.24 -5.53 -3.85
CA ILE A 119 -7.62 -6.55 -4.84
C ILE A 119 -6.44 -7.48 -5.17
N LEU A 120 -5.26 -6.92 -5.40
CA LEU A 120 -4.06 -7.70 -5.73
C LEU A 120 -3.65 -8.62 -4.56
N TYR A 121 -3.71 -8.15 -3.31
CA TYR A 121 -3.44 -8.98 -2.14
C TYR A 121 -4.52 -10.02 -1.89
N ALA A 122 -5.79 -9.72 -2.18
CA ALA A 122 -6.84 -10.73 -2.14
C ALA A 122 -6.56 -11.85 -3.15
N ALA A 123 -6.16 -11.50 -4.38
CA ALA A 123 -5.76 -12.47 -5.40
C ALA A 123 -4.51 -13.26 -4.98
N ALA A 124 -3.49 -12.60 -4.42
CA ALA A 124 -2.29 -13.23 -3.89
C ALA A 124 -2.61 -14.20 -2.73
N LYS A 125 -3.53 -13.82 -1.84
CA LYS A 125 -4.00 -14.67 -0.73
C LYS A 125 -4.70 -15.92 -1.23
N ILE A 126 -5.57 -15.79 -2.24
CA ILE A 126 -6.22 -16.94 -2.88
C ILE A 126 -5.16 -17.86 -3.53
N ALA A 127 -4.15 -17.29 -4.19
CA ALA A 127 -3.07 -18.06 -4.79
C ALA A 127 -2.25 -18.84 -3.75
N LEU A 128 -1.92 -18.21 -2.60
CA LEU A 128 -1.24 -18.84 -1.47
C LEU A 128 -2.08 -19.94 -0.84
N PHE A 129 -3.36 -19.69 -0.58
CA PHE A 129 -4.25 -20.70 0.00
C PHE A 129 -4.36 -21.95 -0.88
N ARG A 130 -4.41 -21.78 -2.21
CA ARG A 130 -4.43 -22.89 -3.16
C ARG A 130 -3.10 -23.64 -3.26
N LEU A 131 -1.99 -23.09 -2.76
CA LEU A 131 -0.70 -23.79 -2.67
C LEU A 131 -0.64 -24.68 -1.43
N ASN A 132 -1.22 -24.23 -0.31
CA ASN A 132 -1.17 -24.94 0.97
C ASN A 132 -2.24 -26.03 1.14
N ARG A 133 -3.12 -26.26 0.15
CA ARG A 133 -4.01 -27.42 0.18
C ARG A 133 -3.18 -28.68 -0.13
N PRO A 134 -3.06 -29.64 0.81
CA PRO A 134 -2.55 -30.95 0.45
C PRO A 134 -3.46 -31.54 -0.64
N HIS A 135 -2.88 -32.22 -1.62
CA HIS A 135 -3.66 -33.05 -2.53
C HIS A 135 -4.43 -34.05 -1.66
N GLN A 136 -5.73 -33.80 -1.48
CA GLN A 136 -6.65 -34.84 -1.06
C GLN A 136 -6.81 -35.76 -2.27
N SER A 137 -5.94 -36.77 -2.33
CA SER A 137 -6.11 -37.98 -3.13
C SER A 137 -6.42 -39.12 -2.18
#